data_AF-A0A2E7UJK1-F1
#
_entry.id   AF-A0A2E7UJK1-F1
#
_cell.length_a   1.000
_cell.length_b   1.000
_cell.length_c   1.000
_cell.angle_alpha   90.00
_cell.angle_beta   90.00
_cell.angle_gamma   90.00
#
_symmetry.space_group_name_H-M   'P 1'
#
loop_
_entity.id
_entity.type
_entity.pdbx_description
1 polymer ?
#
loop_
_entity_poly.entity_id
_entity_poly.type
_entity_poly.pdbx_seq_one_letter_code
_entity_poly.pdbx_strand_id
1 'polypeptide(L)'
;MRLLLPALVLALPASLLLGFRDSPLVDWRAWFDGPERGTWRALTINDDEVFQEKFLVTIADGEIVAGRDGCNYWGVSGIDERTGERIYTSTLAACADTPARSAYRVLTHGAADMTLSGEDRLILASGKCRAELRRWTREDEDAEQARYEAEMAAQREIEQRRARTDPPPAAVPPPVASSPGSPPPPPQIPPPAPDGVAIDC
;
A
#
# COMPACT_ATOMS: atom_id res chain seq x y z
N MET A 1 -37.65 13.56 -50.70
CA MET A 1 -36.37 13.31 -50.04
C MET A 1 -36.63 12.99 -48.57
N ARG A 2 -36.94 11.73 -48.30
CA ARG A 2 -37.17 11.13 -46.98
C ARG A 2 -36.17 9.98 -46.92
N LEU A 3 -35.24 9.99 -45.95
CA LEU A 3 -34.38 8.86 -45.49
C LEU A 3 -33.00 9.28 -44.92
N LEU A 4 -32.72 10.56 -44.65
CA LEU A 4 -31.42 10.94 -44.06
C LEU A 4 -31.41 11.03 -42.52
N LEU A 5 -32.57 11.06 -41.85
CA LEU A 5 -32.63 11.12 -40.38
C LEU A 5 -32.52 9.77 -39.63
N PRO A 6 -32.99 8.61 -40.13
CA PRO A 6 -32.93 7.39 -39.32
C PRO A 6 -31.53 6.75 -39.27
N ALA A 7 -30.66 7.04 -40.25
CA ALA A 7 -29.30 6.50 -40.28
C ALA A 7 -28.35 7.18 -39.27
N LEU A 8 -28.61 8.44 -38.91
CA LEU A 8 -27.75 9.17 -37.97
C LEU A 8 -28.00 8.76 -36.51
N VAL A 9 -29.24 8.38 -36.17
CA VAL A 9 -29.63 7.99 -34.79
C VAL A 9 -29.20 6.55 -34.47
N LEU A 10 -29.05 5.68 -35.46
CA LEU A 10 -28.59 4.30 -35.29
C LEU A 10 -27.06 4.13 -35.36
N ALA A 11 -26.31 5.13 -35.83
CA ALA A 11 -24.85 5.07 -35.87
C ALA A 11 -24.18 5.44 -34.53
N LEU A 12 -24.84 6.25 -33.70
CA LEU A 12 -24.33 6.69 -32.39
C LEU A 12 -24.22 5.58 -31.31
N PRO A 13 -25.14 4.61 -31.20
CA PRO A 13 -24.97 3.52 -30.22
C PRO A 13 -23.97 2.45 -30.65
N ALA A 14 -23.67 2.32 -31.95
CA ALA A 14 -22.71 1.32 -32.44
C ALA A 14 -21.24 1.70 -32.16
N SER A 15 -20.93 3.01 -32.14
CA SER A 15 -19.60 3.51 -31.77
C SER A 15 -19.28 3.38 -30.27
N LEU A 16 -20.31 3.28 -29.42
CA LEU A 16 -20.17 3.06 -27.98
C LEU A 16 -19.86 1.59 -27.62
N LEU A 17 -20.04 0.64 -28.54
CA LEU A 17 -19.86 -0.79 -28.27
C LEU A 17 -18.51 -1.36 -28.73
N LEU A 18 -17.72 -0.60 -29.49
CA LEU A 18 -16.46 -1.10 -30.09
C LEU A 18 -15.19 -0.38 -29.59
N GLY A 19 -15.30 0.58 -28.66
CA GLY A 19 -14.16 1.37 -28.16
C GLY A 19 -13.90 1.34 -26.65
N PHE A 20 -14.77 0.72 -25.84
CA PHE A 20 -14.70 0.79 -24.37
C PHE A 20 -14.10 -0.45 -23.71
N ARG A 21 -13.14 -1.11 -24.36
CA ARG A 21 -12.46 -2.26 -23.76
C ARG A 21 -11.22 -1.89 -22.93
N ASP A 22 -10.65 -0.71 -23.14
CA ASP A 22 -9.44 -0.23 -22.44
C ASP A 22 -9.49 1.24 -21.96
N SER A 23 -10.68 1.87 -21.90
CA SER A 23 -10.78 3.15 -21.18
C SER A 23 -10.87 2.87 -19.69
N PRO A 24 -10.09 3.55 -18.81
CA PRO A 24 -10.40 3.54 -17.40
C PRO A 24 -11.81 4.10 -17.31
N LEU A 25 -12.77 3.22 -17.01
CA LEU A 25 -14.16 3.61 -16.83
C LEU A 25 -14.11 4.82 -15.92
N VAL A 26 -14.59 5.97 -16.43
CA VAL A 26 -14.69 7.19 -15.63
C VAL A 26 -15.41 6.77 -14.37
N ASP A 27 -14.67 6.69 -13.27
CA ASP A 27 -15.20 6.23 -12.02
C ASP A 27 -16.14 7.32 -11.53
N TRP A 28 -17.41 7.19 -11.91
CA TRP A 28 -18.42 8.18 -11.60
C TRP A 28 -18.63 8.31 -10.09
N ARG A 29 -18.21 7.30 -9.30
CA ARG A 29 -18.21 7.36 -7.84
C ARG A 29 -17.22 8.40 -7.32
N ALA A 30 -16.11 8.62 -8.05
CA ALA A 30 -15.17 9.68 -7.75
C ALA A 30 -15.77 11.10 -7.86
N TRP A 31 -16.97 11.26 -8.44
CA TRP A 31 -17.71 12.54 -8.41
C TRP A 31 -18.46 12.78 -7.10
N PHE A 32 -18.67 11.73 -6.31
CA PHE A 32 -19.30 11.77 -4.99
C PHE A 32 -18.28 11.67 -3.85
N ASP A 33 -17.01 11.52 -4.17
CA ASP A 33 -15.93 11.55 -3.20
C ASP A 33 -15.80 12.94 -2.58
N GLY A 34 -15.66 12.96 -1.26
CA GLY A 34 -15.43 14.19 -0.53
C GLY A 34 -13.99 14.69 -0.66
N PRO A 35 -13.71 15.89 -0.12
CA PRO A 35 -12.38 16.52 -0.16
C PRO A 35 -11.26 15.71 0.51
N GLU A 36 -11.60 14.69 1.31
CA GLU A 36 -10.70 13.71 1.91
C GLU A 36 -10.07 12.76 0.88
N ARG A 37 -10.59 12.67 -0.34
CA ARG A 37 -10.05 11.78 -1.37
C ARG A 37 -8.56 12.03 -1.63
N GLY A 38 -7.84 10.94 -1.87
CA GLY A 38 -6.45 10.93 -2.28
C GLY A 38 -5.53 10.28 -1.26
N THR A 39 -4.23 10.43 -1.47
CA THR A 39 -3.22 9.87 -0.58
C THR A 39 -2.78 10.91 0.44
N TRP A 40 -2.55 10.47 1.67
CA TRP A 40 -2.17 11.28 2.81
C TRP A 40 -1.02 10.62 3.55
N ARG A 41 -0.10 11.44 4.07
CA ARG A 41 1.06 10.99 4.85
C ARG A 41 0.93 11.45 6.28
N ALA A 42 1.11 10.52 7.23
CA ALA A 42 1.12 10.87 8.64
C ALA A 42 2.30 11.79 8.97
N LEU A 43 1.99 12.87 9.68
CA LEU A 43 2.94 13.74 10.34
C LEU A 43 3.15 13.24 11.77
N THR A 44 2.04 13.00 12.47
CA THR A 44 2.02 12.51 13.84
C THR A 44 1.04 11.35 14.02
N ILE A 45 1.35 10.47 14.96
CA ILE A 45 0.43 9.44 15.47
C ILE A 45 0.55 9.47 17.00
N ASN A 46 -0.57 9.69 17.69
CA ASN A 46 -0.63 9.86 19.15
C ASN A 46 0.41 10.88 19.67
N ASP A 47 0.51 12.01 18.98
CA ASP A 47 1.43 13.12 19.25
C ASP A 47 2.93 12.82 19.00
N ASP A 48 3.30 11.59 18.62
CA ASP A 48 4.66 11.25 18.19
C ASP A 48 4.88 11.62 16.72
N GLU A 49 6.01 12.26 16.40
CA GLU A 49 6.40 12.57 15.02
C GLU A 49 6.82 11.31 14.26
N VAL A 50 6.08 10.97 13.20
CA VAL A 50 6.30 9.74 12.42
C VAL A 50 6.56 10.02 10.93
N PHE A 51 6.77 11.29 10.57
CA PHE A 51 6.90 11.70 9.17
C PHE A 51 7.93 10.86 8.41
N GLN A 52 9.09 10.58 9.02
CA GLN A 52 10.18 9.82 8.39
C GLN A 52 9.87 8.33 8.19
N GLU A 53 8.93 7.77 8.96
CA GLU A 53 8.58 6.35 8.88
C GLU A 53 7.68 6.05 7.67
N LYS A 54 7.16 7.07 6.98
CA LYS A 54 6.36 6.97 5.75
C LYS A 54 5.10 6.11 5.95
N PHE A 55 4.33 6.46 6.98
CA PHE A 55 2.95 6.00 7.11
C PHE A 55 2.06 6.74 6.12
N LEU A 56 1.35 6.01 5.27
CA LEU A 56 0.52 6.56 4.19
C LEU A 56 -0.87 5.95 4.24
N VAL A 57 -1.91 6.73 3.95
CA VAL A 57 -3.26 6.20 3.70
C VAL A 57 -3.76 6.71 2.36
N THR A 58 -4.56 5.90 1.68
CA THR A 58 -5.28 6.29 0.46
C THR A 58 -6.77 6.20 0.75
N ILE A 59 -7.46 7.29 0.47
CA ILE A 59 -8.90 7.44 0.68
C ILE A 59 -9.60 7.53 -0.67
N ALA A 60 -10.62 6.69 -0.84
CA ALA A 60 -11.53 6.66 -1.98
C ALA A 60 -12.90 6.16 -1.51
N ASP A 61 -13.97 6.60 -2.16
CA ASP A 61 -15.36 6.26 -1.80
C ASP A 61 -15.72 6.62 -0.34
N GLY A 62 -15.09 7.67 0.21
CA GLY A 62 -15.24 8.06 1.62
C GLY A 62 -14.65 7.07 2.63
N GLU A 63 -13.79 6.15 2.19
CA GLU A 63 -13.20 5.10 3.01
C GLU A 63 -11.68 5.03 2.85
N ILE A 64 -10.98 4.54 3.87
CA ILE A 64 -9.56 4.18 3.75
C ILE A 64 -9.45 2.82 3.04
N VAL A 65 -8.92 2.84 1.82
CA VAL A 65 -8.87 1.67 0.93
C VAL A 65 -7.49 1.05 0.79
N ALA A 66 -6.44 1.80 1.12
CA ALA A 66 -5.06 1.32 1.05
C ALA A 66 -4.14 2.16 1.92
N GLY A 67 -2.90 1.72 2.08
CA GLY A 67 -1.89 2.48 2.79
C GLY A 67 -0.54 1.81 2.88
N ARG A 68 0.30 2.40 3.74
CA ARG A 68 1.63 1.91 4.10
C ARG A 68 1.82 2.06 5.60
N ASP A 69 2.19 0.99 6.28
CA ASP A 69 2.37 0.94 7.75
C ASP A 69 3.80 1.28 8.21
N GLY A 70 4.53 2.03 7.37
CA GLY A 70 5.95 2.31 7.55
C GLY A 70 6.90 1.22 7.04
N CYS A 71 6.39 0.01 6.82
CA CYS A 71 7.15 -1.12 6.29
C CYS A 71 6.49 -1.70 5.04
N ASN A 72 5.26 -2.15 5.20
CA ASN A 72 4.45 -2.85 4.22
C ASN A 72 3.45 -1.92 3.55
N TYR A 73 3.24 -2.14 2.26
CA TYR A 73 2.05 -1.66 1.59
C TYR A 73 0.90 -2.61 1.87
N TRP A 74 -0.31 -2.07 1.91
CA TRP A 74 -1.53 -2.85 2.02
C TRP A 74 -2.68 -2.20 1.25
N GLY A 75 -3.68 -3.00 0.91
CA GLY A 75 -4.90 -2.53 0.26
C GLY A 75 -6.08 -3.45 0.55
N VAL A 76 -7.28 -2.89 0.51
CA VAL A 76 -8.54 -3.66 0.56
C VAL A 76 -8.71 -4.35 -0.79
N SER A 77 -8.79 -5.68 -0.77
CA SER A 77 -8.97 -6.52 -1.97
C SER A 77 -10.38 -7.08 -2.12
N GLY A 78 -11.22 -6.91 -1.11
CA GLY A 78 -12.62 -7.31 -1.16
C GLY A 78 -13.30 -7.23 0.20
N ILE A 79 -14.50 -7.78 0.27
CA ILE A 79 -15.29 -7.95 1.49
C ILE A 79 -15.63 -9.44 1.60
N ASP A 80 -15.44 -10.04 2.77
CA ASP A 80 -15.91 -11.39 3.07
C ASP A 80 -17.44 -11.38 3.09
N GLU A 81 -18.09 -12.08 2.16
CA GLU A 81 -19.55 -12.09 2.01
C GLU A 81 -20.29 -12.66 3.24
N ARG A 82 -19.62 -13.48 4.05
CA ARG A 82 -20.21 -14.13 5.23
C ARG A 82 -20.13 -13.24 6.45
N THR A 83 -19.03 -12.52 6.66
CA THR A 83 -18.83 -11.69 7.86
C THR A 83 -19.08 -10.20 7.61
N GLY A 84 -19.01 -9.77 6.36
CA GLY A 84 -19.01 -8.36 5.99
C GLY A 84 -17.69 -7.65 6.28
N GLU A 85 -16.65 -8.38 6.70
CA GLU A 85 -15.35 -7.81 7.04
C GLU A 85 -14.51 -7.54 5.79
N ARG A 86 -13.66 -6.51 5.84
CA ARG A 86 -12.72 -6.20 4.76
C ARG A 86 -11.61 -7.24 4.67
N ILE A 87 -11.29 -7.63 3.45
CA ILE A 87 -10.15 -8.49 3.13
C ILE A 87 -9.00 -7.58 2.73
N TYR A 88 -7.83 -7.78 3.36
CA TYR A 88 -6.64 -6.99 3.11
C TYR A 88 -5.55 -7.83 2.43
N THR A 89 -4.84 -7.23 1.48
CA THR A 89 -3.62 -7.77 0.86
C THR A 89 -2.44 -6.91 1.27
N SER A 90 -1.28 -7.52 1.56
CA SER A 90 -0.08 -6.81 2.01
C SER A 90 1.22 -7.42 1.46
N THR A 91 2.32 -6.65 1.46
CA THR A 91 3.65 -7.07 0.99
C THR A 91 4.38 -8.02 1.95
N LEU A 92 3.91 -8.20 3.19
CA LEU A 92 4.38 -9.20 4.17
C LEU A 92 5.90 -9.19 4.51
N ALA A 93 6.57 -8.05 4.38
CA ALA A 93 7.91 -7.86 4.90
C ALA A 93 7.94 -7.93 6.44
N ALA A 94 8.95 -8.60 6.98
CA ALA A 94 9.14 -8.74 8.42
C ALA A 94 9.73 -7.45 9.01
N CYS A 95 8.95 -6.78 9.86
CA CYS A 95 9.31 -5.51 10.48
C CYS A 95 8.93 -5.49 11.96
N ALA A 96 9.75 -4.80 12.76
CA ALA A 96 9.51 -4.62 14.19
C ALA A 96 8.13 -3.98 14.44
N ASP A 97 7.46 -4.42 15.50
CA ASP A 97 6.21 -3.81 15.92
C ASP A 97 6.50 -2.60 16.81
N THR A 98 6.10 -1.42 16.33
CA THR A 98 6.26 -0.16 17.05
C THR A 98 4.90 0.32 17.56
N PRO A 99 4.86 1.11 18.64
CA PRO A 99 3.63 1.74 19.11
C PRO A 99 2.89 2.51 18.00
N ALA A 100 3.62 3.28 17.19
CA ALA A 100 3.08 4.00 16.04
C ALA A 100 2.41 3.07 15.01
N ARG A 101 3.01 1.91 14.71
CA ARG A 101 2.44 0.95 13.76
C ARG A 101 1.17 0.27 14.30
N SER A 102 1.14 -0.03 15.60
CA SER A 102 -0.06 -0.54 16.26
C SER A 102 -1.20 0.48 16.26
N ALA A 103 -0.93 1.74 16.59
CA ALA A 103 -1.92 2.82 16.52
C ALA A 103 -2.38 3.09 15.08
N TYR A 104 -1.46 3.09 14.11
CA TYR A 104 -1.77 3.20 12.69
C TYR A 104 -2.78 2.12 12.24
N ARG A 105 -2.59 0.87 12.68
CA ARG A 105 -3.51 -0.24 12.34
C ARG A 105 -4.91 0.00 12.89
N VAL A 106 -5.03 0.50 14.13
CA VAL A 106 -6.33 0.86 14.73
C VAL A 106 -7.02 1.96 13.91
N LEU A 107 -6.26 2.98 13.52
CA LEU A 107 -6.77 4.12 12.74
C LEU A 107 -7.18 3.77 11.30
N THR A 108 -6.71 2.66 10.74
CA THR A 108 -6.85 2.40 9.29
C THR A 108 -7.62 1.14 8.93
N HIS A 109 -7.64 0.13 9.80
CA HIS A 109 -8.38 -1.11 9.56
C HIS A 109 -9.76 -1.14 10.22
N GLY A 110 -10.08 -0.13 11.04
CA GLY A 110 -11.37 0.05 11.70
C GLY A 110 -12.22 1.17 11.08
N ALA A 111 -13.30 1.54 11.77
CA ALA A 111 -14.05 2.75 11.49
C ALA A 111 -13.36 3.93 12.17
N ALA A 112 -12.59 4.70 11.41
CA ALA A 112 -11.99 5.94 11.88
C ALA A 112 -12.82 7.14 11.43
N ASP A 113 -13.00 8.10 12.33
CA ASP A 113 -13.53 9.40 12.00
C ASP A 113 -12.47 10.18 11.22
N MET A 114 -12.89 10.74 10.08
CA MET A 114 -12.04 11.52 9.19
C MET A 114 -12.50 12.98 9.23
N THR A 115 -11.61 13.87 9.67
CA THR A 115 -11.90 15.31 9.75
C THR A 115 -10.84 16.11 9.01
N LEU A 116 -11.26 16.92 8.05
CA LEU A 116 -10.36 17.87 7.41
C LEU A 116 -10.17 19.10 8.31
N SER A 117 -8.90 19.41 8.58
CA SER A 117 -8.46 20.61 9.30
C SER A 117 -7.77 21.58 8.36
N GLY A 118 -8.37 21.79 7.19
CA GLY A 118 -7.82 22.57 6.07
C GLY A 118 -7.70 21.75 4.79
N GLU A 119 -7.20 22.36 3.71
CA GLU A 119 -7.10 21.72 2.39
C GLU A 119 -6.06 20.58 2.36
N ASP A 120 -4.98 20.75 3.13
CA ASP A 120 -3.81 19.85 3.15
C ASP A 120 -3.60 19.17 4.51
N ARG A 121 -4.63 19.16 5.36
CA ARG A 121 -4.57 18.55 6.69
C ARG A 121 -5.78 17.68 6.95
N LEU A 122 -5.51 16.41 7.25
CA LEU A 122 -6.50 15.42 7.62
C LEU A 122 -6.20 14.91 9.02
N ILE A 123 -7.23 14.79 9.84
CA ILE A 123 -7.18 14.16 11.16
C ILE A 123 -7.92 12.84 11.05
N LEU A 124 -7.25 11.76 11.43
CA LEU A 124 -7.89 10.47 11.68
C LEU A 124 -8.03 10.27 13.18
N ALA A 125 -9.19 9.80 13.63
CA ALA A 125 -9.42 9.45 15.02
C ALA A 125 -10.20 8.13 15.13
N SER A 126 -9.79 7.25 16.04
CA SER A 126 -10.54 6.04 16.38
C SER A 126 -10.19 5.64 17.81
N GLY A 127 -11.19 5.51 18.68
CA GLY A 127 -10.93 5.36 20.12
C GLY A 127 -10.18 6.56 20.68
N LYS A 128 -9.11 6.32 21.44
CA LYS A 128 -8.15 7.38 21.85
C LYS A 128 -7.03 7.58 20.82
N CYS A 129 -7.00 6.85 19.69
CA CYS A 129 -5.90 6.96 18.72
C CYS A 129 -6.19 8.17 17.85
N ARG A 130 -5.14 8.93 17.52
CA ARG A 130 -5.25 10.09 16.64
C ARG A 130 -4.04 10.18 15.74
N ALA A 131 -4.24 10.58 14.49
CA ALA A 131 -3.16 10.96 13.60
C ALA A 131 -3.47 12.28 12.91
N GLU A 132 -2.44 13.12 12.75
CA GLU A 132 -2.47 14.25 11.83
C GLU A 132 -1.71 13.86 10.56
N LEU A 133 -2.34 14.06 9.42
CA LEU A 133 -1.80 13.73 8.11
C LEU A 133 -1.77 14.96 7.24
N ARG A 134 -0.77 15.03 6.37
CA ARG A 134 -0.72 15.98 5.25
C ARG A 134 -1.06 15.32 3.94
N ARG A 135 -1.59 16.10 3.00
CA ARG A 135 -1.82 15.62 1.65
C ARG A 135 -0.50 15.17 1.01
N TRP A 136 -0.51 13.99 0.41
CA TRP A 136 0.59 13.48 -0.39
C TRP A 136 0.47 14.05 -1.80
N THR A 137 1.50 14.75 -2.23
CA THR A 137 1.51 15.44 -3.52
C THR A 137 2.37 14.69 -4.53
N ARG A 138 2.23 15.08 -5.81
CA ARG A 138 3.10 14.58 -6.88
C ARG A 138 4.57 14.98 -6.66
N GLU A 139 4.82 16.15 -6.08
CA GLU A 139 6.18 16.57 -5.73
C GLU A 139 6.80 15.64 -4.68
N ASP A 140 5.99 15.14 -3.74
CA ASP A 140 6.44 14.16 -2.76
C ASP A 140 6.76 12.80 -3.39
N GLU A 141 5.95 12.37 -4.36
CA GLU A 141 6.16 11.16 -5.14
C GLU A 141 7.46 11.23 -5.96
N ASP A 142 7.66 12.34 -6.69
CA ASP A 142 8.86 12.58 -7.49
C ASP A 142 10.12 12.63 -6.60
N ALA A 143 10.03 13.26 -5.43
CA ALA A 143 11.14 13.34 -4.47
C ALA A 143 11.50 11.95 -3.90
N GLU A 144 10.51 11.11 -3.57
CA GLU A 144 10.78 9.75 -3.10
C GLU A 144 11.33 8.85 -4.20
N GLN A 145 10.82 8.97 -5.43
CA GLN A 145 11.34 8.24 -6.58
C GLN A 145 12.82 8.59 -6.84
N ALA A 146 13.17 9.88 -6.82
CA ALA A 146 14.55 10.33 -6.98
C ALA A 146 15.49 9.78 -5.89
N ARG A 147 15.03 9.72 -4.64
CA ARG A 147 15.80 9.11 -3.53
C ARG A 147 16.02 7.63 -3.75
N TYR A 148 14.98 6.89 -4.12
CA TYR A 148 15.07 5.46 -4.40
C TYR A 148 16.04 5.17 -5.55
N GLU A 149 15.97 5.93 -6.64
CA GLU A 149 16.88 5.79 -7.77
C GLU A 149 18.34 6.07 -7.38
N ALA A 150 18.57 7.07 -6.53
CA ALA A 150 19.89 7.37 -5.99
C ALA A 150 20.43 6.25 -5.10
N GLU A 151 19.60 5.66 -4.23
CA GLU A 151 19.96 4.51 -3.39
C GLU A 151 20.30 3.28 -4.24
N MET A 152 19.48 2.96 -5.24
CA MET A 152 19.74 1.85 -6.16
C MET A 152 20.97 2.10 -7.04
N ALA A 153 21.27 3.34 -7.42
CA ALA A 153 22.51 3.68 -8.11
C ALA A 153 23.73 3.48 -7.22
N ALA A 154 23.68 3.93 -5.95
CA ALA A 154 24.75 3.72 -4.98
C ALA A 154 24.99 2.24 -4.69
N GLN A 155 23.91 1.45 -4.54
CA GLN A 155 24.01 0.00 -4.34
C GLN A 155 24.66 -0.70 -5.53
N ARG A 156 24.27 -0.34 -6.77
CA ARG A 156 24.91 -0.84 -7.99
C ARG A 156 26.39 -0.49 -8.06
N GLU A 157 26.77 0.71 -7.63
CA GLU A 157 28.19 1.10 -7.59
C GLU A 157 28.98 0.25 -6.57
N ILE A 158 28.42 0.01 -5.38
CA ILE A 158 29.02 -0.86 -4.36
C ILE A 158 29.20 -2.28 -4.91
N GLU A 159 28.17 -2.83 -5.56
CA GLU A 159 28.23 -4.17 -6.17
C GLU A 159 29.26 -4.24 -7.30
N GLN A 160 29.33 -3.22 -8.16
CA GLN A 160 30.35 -3.15 -9.20
C GLN A 160 31.77 -3.03 -8.63
N ARG A 161 31.96 -2.28 -7.53
CA ARG A 161 33.25 -2.19 -6.83
C ARG A 161 33.63 -3.56 -6.25
N ARG A 162 32.71 -4.24 -5.55
CA ARG A 162 32.91 -5.60 -5.04
C ARG A 162 33.30 -6.58 -6.15
N ALA A 163 32.56 -6.59 -7.26
CA ALA A 163 32.85 -7.44 -8.41
C ALA A 163 34.22 -7.17 -9.06
N ARG A 164 34.78 -5.97 -8.92
CA ARG A 164 36.13 -5.63 -9.41
C ARG A 164 37.24 -6.02 -8.44
N THR A 165 36.98 -5.97 -7.14
CA THR A 165 37.99 -6.24 -6.09
C THR A 165 38.02 -7.68 -5.62
N ASP A 166 36.90 -8.40 -5.71
CA ASP A 166 36.81 -9.75 -5.21
C ASP A 166 37.43 -10.72 -6.23
N PRO A 167 38.39 -11.58 -5.82
CA PRO A 167 38.86 -12.65 -6.69
C PRO A 167 37.68 -13.56 -7.05
N PRO A 168 37.66 -14.15 -8.26
CA PRO A 168 36.56 -15.02 -8.67
C PRO A 168 36.34 -16.10 -7.62
N PRO A 169 35.08 -16.47 -7.32
CA PRO A 169 34.80 -17.50 -6.34
C PRO A 169 35.57 -18.77 -6.72
N ALA A 170 36.36 -19.30 -5.78
CA ALA A 170 37.03 -20.57 -5.96
C ALA A 170 35.98 -21.60 -6.41
N ALA A 171 36.28 -22.34 -7.47
CA ALA A 171 35.37 -23.35 -8.02
C ALA A 171 34.87 -24.23 -6.86
N VAL A 172 33.56 -24.18 -6.60
CA VAL A 172 32.94 -25.05 -5.60
C VAL A 172 33.21 -26.48 -6.06
N PRO A 173 33.90 -27.32 -5.26
CA PRO A 173 34.09 -28.71 -5.63
C PRO A 173 32.72 -29.35 -5.85
N PRO A 174 32.56 -30.26 -6.83
CA PRO A 174 31.28 -30.88 -7.11
C PRO A 174 30.69 -31.47 -5.83
N PRO A 175 29.37 -31.35 -5.61
CA PRO A 175 28.74 -31.86 -4.41
C PRO A 175 29.04 -33.36 -4.30
N VAL A 176 29.69 -33.75 -3.21
CA VAL A 176 29.81 -35.17 -2.85
C VAL A 176 28.38 -35.69 -2.69
N ALA A 177 28.05 -36.79 -3.36
CA ALA A 177 26.75 -37.41 -3.27
C ALA A 177 26.41 -37.71 -1.81
N SER A 178 25.56 -36.89 -1.20
CA SER A 178 25.03 -37.13 0.13
C SER A 178 24.12 -38.36 0.07
N SER A 179 24.46 -39.39 0.84
CA SER A 179 23.53 -40.47 1.17
C SER A 179 22.20 -39.88 1.65
N PRO A 180 21.04 -40.49 1.33
CA PRO A 180 19.75 -39.96 1.76
C PRO A 180 19.69 -39.94 3.29
N GLY A 181 19.81 -38.74 3.86
CA GLY A 181 19.57 -38.49 5.26
C GLY A 181 18.10 -38.67 5.58
N SER A 182 17.81 -39.13 6.80
CA SER A 182 16.48 -39.33 7.34
C SER A 182 15.56 -38.13 7.09
N PRO A 183 14.25 -38.34 6.93
CA PRO A 183 13.30 -37.25 6.72
C PRO A 183 13.39 -36.22 7.87
N PRO A 184 13.25 -34.92 7.56
CA PRO A 184 13.29 -33.88 8.57
C PRO A 184 12.16 -34.09 9.59
N PRO A 185 12.37 -33.71 10.87
CA PRO A 185 11.30 -33.70 11.85
C PRO A 185 10.17 -32.79 11.37
N PRO A 186 8.91 -33.07 11.78
CA PRO A 186 7.79 -32.21 11.42
C PRO A 186 8.04 -30.76 11.87
N PRO A 187 7.57 -29.77 11.09
CA PRO A 187 7.75 -28.36 11.44
C PRO A 187 7.18 -28.09 12.83
N GLN A 188 8.03 -27.60 13.73
CA GLN A 188 7.56 -27.08 15.01
C GLN A 188 6.79 -25.79 14.73
N ILE A 189 5.52 -25.78 15.12
CA ILE A 189 4.71 -24.57 15.12
C ILE A 189 5.40 -23.60 16.08
N PRO A 190 5.82 -22.40 15.64
CA PRO A 190 6.35 -21.40 16.54
C PRO A 190 5.32 -21.11 17.63
N PRO A 191 5.74 -20.85 18.88
CA PRO A 191 4.79 -20.33 19.87
C PRO A 191 4.09 -19.10 19.29
N PRO A 192 2.81 -18.89 19.62
CA PRO A 192 2.10 -17.68 19.19
C PRO A 192 2.96 -16.47 19.58
N ALA A 193 3.07 -15.51 18.65
CA ALA A 193 3.69 -14.24 18.95
C ALA A 193 3.06 -13.70 20.25
N PRO A 194 3.85 -13.14 21.19
CA PRO A 194 3.27 -12.49 22.35
C PRO A 194 2.25 -11.49 21.84
N ASP A 195 1.04 -11.54 22.41
CA ASP A 195 -0.05 -10.63 22.07
C ASP A 195 0.54 -9.24 21.94
N GLY A 196 0.55 -8.73 20.70
CA GLY A 196 1.02 -7.38 20.42
C GLY A 196 0.29 -6.49 21.41
N VAL A 197 1.05 -5.69 22.17
CA VAL A 197 0.48 -4.78 23.16
C VAL A 197 -0.66 -4.06 22.46
N ALA A 198 -1.88 -4.44 22.82
CA ALA A 198 -3.07 -3.76 22.37
C ALA A 198 -2.93 -2.39 22.98
N ILE A 199 -2.43 -1.45 22.19
CA ILE A 199 -2.51 -0.05 22.55
C ILE A 199 -4.00 0.24 22.43
N ASP A 200 -4.66 0.15 23.56
CA ASP A 200 -5.97 0.75 23.80
C ASP A 200 -5.72 2.25 23.84
N CYS A 201 -5.49 2.80 22.63
CA CYS A 201 -6.01 4.12 22.44
C CYS A 201 -7.55 3.94 22.50
#